data_AF-A0A914XBI8-F1
#
_entry.id   AF-A0A914XBI8-F1
#
_cell.length_a   1.000
_cell.length_b   1.000
_cell.length_c   1.000
_cell.angle_alpha   90.00
_cell.angle_beta   90.00
_cell.angle_gamma   90.00
#
_symmetry.space_group_name_H-M   'P 1'
#
loop_
_entity.id
_entity.type
_entity.pdbx_description
1 polymer ?
#
loop_
_entity_poly.entity_id
_entity_poly.type
_entity_poly.pdbx_seq_one_letter_code
_entity_poly.pdbx_strand_id
1 'polypeptide(L)'
;MPSLVDRLFVLLNNYAGMGAAGARGDVFELTQTIFKTVVSLIKDAPELVLSKKRLQLLLHYVEADVLDTQKQATAFSLLKAIIGRKLVDEKVTDVIQRLRELSVTSHAPHVRAQCRQVMLMYTAENYPLGKNPRKHIEFYLAQLEYEFEDGRVSAIEMLNSFFDSLLQTTVDTYAAMCLVKLAMRMVNDESQKCKRLVALAVRKLFEKVSDEKREQLFRIADDWLASSKISSRSLAAQVLVQLADVEGEKFSSRLDTVLQHFSLSLDAKHDPESVVPIVQSLTRIVRQCQEGVTKRLSSPVFDDIWGRSASLLRCGDSADVRLAAGQLLGQIFAGMDATFFDGASVAAKDLCDHFCWQLGAKKLTMELAEQAVKNLVFLTKALVSDGELQWLAERLSLVCRFEVINQPNEAVKRLNVFKWVAAVAMKNEGTRLDVVTSAFLPLLHREMTGKSAKNTEELQQLAIEVGDVLKSKLGEETYAKKLAECQKSANAKVDLRKRKLAEETVANPQKAALRKQRKQAAKVTAKKRKIAADHPYRKRKIASLENNTEDYSIE
;
A
#
# COMPACT_ATOMS: atom_id res chain seq x y z
N MET A 1 17.13 55.42 22.45
CA MET A 1 17.19 54.09 21.80
C MET A 1 18.33 53.23 22.37
N PRO A 2 19.61 53.65 22.41
CA PRO A 2 20.71 52.86 23.01
C PRO A 2 20.46 52.48 24.49
N SER A 3 19.92 53.42 25.27
CA SER A 3 19.55 53.22 26.68
C SER A 3 18.45 52.17 26.92
N LEU A 4 17.58 51.92 25.92
CA LEU A 4 16.55 50.88 26.01
C LEU A 4 17.18 49.50 25.85
N VAL A 5 18.05 49.33 24.85
CA VAL A 5 18.74 48.05 24.61
C VAL A 5 19.61 47.69 25.80
N ASP A 6 20.36 48.64 26.34
CA ASP A 6 21.20 48.42 27.52
C ASP A 6 20.38 47.94 28.73
N ARG A 7 19.24 48.60 28.98
CA ARG A 7 18.30 48.19 30.04
C ARG A 7 17.69 46.82 29.78
N LEU A 8 17.31 46.51 28.54
CA LEU A 8 16.78 45.18 28.19
C LEU A 8 17.79 44.07 28.49
N PHE A 9 19.07 44.26 28.20
CA PHE A 9 20.11 43.28 28.52
C PHE A 9 20.41 43.17 30.02
N VAL A 10 20.32 44.28 30.77
CA VAL A 10 20.40 44.25 32.24
C VAL A 10 19.25 43.45 32.82
N LEU A 11 18.01 43.69 32.36
CA LEU A 11 16.84 42.93 32.77
C LEU A 11 16.98 41.45 32.39
N LEU A 12 17.41 41.16 31.16
CA LEU A 12 17.67 39.79 30.70
C LEU A 12 18.67 39.09 31.62
N ASN A 13 19.80 39.74 31.96
CA ASN A 13 20.81 39.16 32.84
C ASN A 13 20.30 38.90 34.26
N ASN A 14 19.51 39.83 34.80
CA ASN A 14 18.99 39.73 36.16
C ASN A 14 17.89 38.65 36.30
N TYR A 15 17.02 38.51 35.30
CA TYR A 15 15.84 37.64 35.39
C TYR A 15 16.03 36.28 34.70
N ALA A 16 16.79 36.19 33.61
CA ALA A 16 17.03 34.91 32.93
C ALA A 16 17.96 33.97 33.73
N GLY A 17 18.82 34.52 34.60
CA GLY A 17 19.71 33.75 35.48
C GLY A 17 19.05 33.17 36.74
N MET A 18 17.77 33.46 37.02
CA MET A 18 17.10 33.08 38.28
C MET A 18 16.71 31.60 38.39
N GLY A 19 17.10 30.73 37.45
CA GLY A 19 16.83 29.29 37.49
C GLY A 19 15.34 28.97 37.64
N ALA A 20 14.99 28.04 38.54
CA ALA A 20 13.61 27.63 38.80
C ALA A 20 12.74 28.74 39.44
N ALA A 21 13.35 29.75 40.09
CA ALA A 21 12.63 30.87 40.69
C ALA A 21 12.10 31.86 39.64
N GLY A 22 12.76 31.97 38.48
CA GLY A 22 12.31 32.80 37.35
C GLY A 22 11.26 32.13 36.45
N ALA A 23 10.93 30.87 36.70
CA ALA A 23 10.02 30.07 35.88
C ALA A 23 8.55 30.14 36.35
N ARG A 24 8.20 31.07 37.24
CA ARG A 24 6.86 31.18 37.84
C ARG A 24 6.35 32.63 37.86
N GLY A 25 5.05 32.78 37.59
CA GLY A 25 4.33 34.05 37.70
C GLY A 25 4.85 35.15 36.78
N ASP A 26 4.74 36.39 37.22
CA ASP A 26 5.03 37.60 36.44
C ASP A 26 6.48 37.66 35.90
N VAL A 27 7.42 37.03 36.60
CA VAL A 27 8.84 36.99 36.19
C VAL A 27 9.03 36.19 34.90
N PHE A 28 8.25 35.12 34.72
CA PHE A 28 8.28 34.32 33.51
C PHE A 28 7.69 35.09 32.32
N GLU A 29 6.55 35.75 32.51
CA GLU A 29 5.93 36.58 31.48
C GLU A 29 6.80 37.78 31.09
N LEU A 30 7.43 38.43 32.07
CA LEU A 30 8.40 39.49 31.84
C LEU A 30 9.57 38.97 31.00
N THR A 31 10.14 37.82 31.38
CA THR A 31 11.27 37.22 30.65
C THR A 31 10.87 36.87 29.21
N GLN A 32 9.70 36.27 28.99
CA GLN A 32 9.19 36.01 27.65
C GLN A 32 9.00 37.28 26.83
N THR A 33 8.49 38.34 27.45
CA THR A 33 8.26 39.63 26.79
C THR A 33 9.59 40.30 26.41
N ILE A 34 10.59 40.21 27.28
CA ILE A 34 11.96 40.67 26.97
C ILE A 34 12.52 39.90 25.78
N PHE A 35 12.45 38.56 25.78
CA PHE A 35 12.93 37.76 24.64
C PHE A 35 12.18 38.08 23.35
N LYS A 36 10.85 38.22 23.37
CA LYS A 36 10.06 38.63 22.20
C LYS A 36 10.49 40.01 21.69
N THR A 37 10.74 40.95 22.59
CA THR A 37 11.21 42.30 22.23
C THR A 37 12.60 42.24 21.59
N VAL A 38 13.54 41.47 22.18
CA VAL A 38 14.87 41.25 21.61
C VAL A 38 14.79 40.58 20.23
N VAL A 39 13.92 39.58 20.07
CA VAL A 39 13.65 38.92 18.77
C VAL A 39 13.21 39.93 17.72
N SER A 40 12.23 40.79 18.04
CA SER A 40 11.76 41.83 17.12
C SER A 40 12.88 42.84 16.82
N LEU A 41 13.64 43.29 17.82
CA LEU A 41 14.76 44.20 17.60
C LEU A 41 15.86 43.60 16.72
N ILE A 42 16.20 42.31 16.87
CA ILE A 42 17.14 41.62 15.96
C ILE A 42 16.58 41.62 14.55
N LYS A 43 15.28 41.33 14.42
CA LYS A 43 14.59 41.27 13.13
C LYS A 43 14.39 42.62 12.47
N ASP A 44 14.37 43.74 13.17
CA ASP A 44 14.02 45.04 12.59
C ASP A 44 15.19 46.04 12.61
N ALA A 45 16.03 45.99 13.65
CA ALA A 45 17.14 46.90 13.86
C ALA A 45 18.36 46.19 14.49
N PRO A 46 18.99 45.22 13.78
CA PRO A 46 20.07 44.39 14.31
C PRO A 46 21.26 45.21 14.83
N GLU A 47 21.62 46.32 14.18
CA GLU A 47 22.74 47.18 14.58
C GLU A 47 22.59 47.79 15.98
N LEU A 48 21.34 47.97 16.46
CA LEU A 48 21.08 48.49 17.80
C LEU A 48 21.32 47.44 18.90
N VAL A 49 21.20 46.15 18.57
CA VAL A 49 21.24 45.03 19.52
C VAL A 49 22.64 44.40 19.60
N LEU A 50 23.38 44.41 18.50
CA LEU A 50 24.46 43.46 18.27
C LEU A 50 25.84 44.05 18.56
N SER A 51 26.28 43.87 19.80
CA SER A 51 27.71 43.76 20.08
C SER A 51 28.11 42.28 20.15
N LYS A 52 29.39 41.96 19.88
CA LYS A 52 29.90 40.57 19.97
C LYS A 52 29.58 39.92 21.33
N LYS A 53 29.74 40.67 22.42
CA LYS A 53 29.42 40.21 23.79
C LYS A 53 27.93 39.91 23.99
N ARG A 54 27.04 40.77 23.45
CA ARG A 54 25.58 40.57 23.55
C ARG A 54 25.11 39.36 22.77
N LEU A 55 25.65 39.14 21.58
CA LEU A 55 25.35 37.97 20.78
C LEU A 55 25.77 36.67 21.50
N GLN A 56 26.97 36.64 22.07
CA GLN A 56 27.45 35.48 22.84
C GLN A 56 26.60 35.18 24.08
N LEU A 57 26.12 36.23 24.76
CA LEU A 57 25.21 36.11 25.89
C LEU A 57 23.85 35.53 25.46
N LEU A 58 23.27 36.05 24.37
CA LEU A 58 22.02 35.53 23.81
C LEU A 58 22.15 34.06 23.38
N LEU A 59 23.26 33.68 22.76
CA LEU A 59 23.52 32.29 22.38
C LEU A 59 23.68 31.37 23.59
N HIS A 60 24.20 31.86 24.72
CA HIS A 60 24.24 31.09 25.96
C HIS A 60 22.85 30.81 26.52
N TYR A 61 21.95 31.80 26.46
CA TYR A 61 20.55 31.59 26.84
C TYR A 61 19.87 30.59 25.92
N VAL A 62 20.08 30.70 24.60
CA VAL A 62 19.54 29.71 23.65
C VAL A 62 20.00 28.30 24.02
N GLU A 63 21.29 28.11 24.27
CA GLU A 63 21.87 26.81 24.62
C GLU A 63 21.25 26.21 25.90
N ALA A 64 21.08 27.02 26.94
CA ALA A 64 20.47 26.59 28.19
C ALA A 64 18.96 26.32 28.06
N ASP A 65 18.24 27.21 27.36
CA ASP A 65 16.78 27.21 27.34
C ASP A 65 16.18 26.27 26.29
N VAL A 66 16.94 25.82 25.28
CA VAL A 66 16.48 24.84 24.26
C VAL A 66 16.06 23.51 24.90
N LEU A 67 16.66 23.12 26.02
CA LEU A 67 16.34 21.89 26.75
C LEU A 67 15.22 22.09 27.79
N ASP A 68 14.86 23.33 28.10
CA ASP A 68 13.83 23.66 29.08
C ASP A 68 12.45 23.69 28.40
N THR A 69 11.56 22.80 28.81
CA THR A 69 10.21 22.67 28.23
C THR A 69 9.38 23.96 28.25
N GLN A 70 9.62 24.86 29.20
CA GLN A 70 8.89 26.13 29.34
C GLN A 70 9.55 27.27 28.53
N LYS A 71 10.86 27.19 28.27
CA LYS A 71 11.64 28.27 27.65
C LYS A 71 12.10 27.98 26.22
N GLN A 72 12.00 26.73 25.76
CA GLN A 72 12.37 26.31 24.41
C GLN A 72 11.72 27.16 23.29
N ALA A 73 10.47 27.60 23.47
CA ALA A 73 9.76 28.38 22.45
C ALA A 73 10.41 29.76 22.21
N THR A 74 10.82 30.44 23.28
CA THR A 74 11.55 31.71 23.20
C THR A 74 12.96 31.50 22.67
N ALA A 75 13.64 30.41 23.08
CA ALA A 75 14.98 30.06 22.61
C ALA A 75 15.01 29.81 21.09
N PHE A 76 14.10 28.99 20.56
CA PHE A 76 14.01 28.75 19.12
C PHE A 76 13.64 30.01 18.34
N SER A 77 12.76 30.85 18.87
CA SER A 77 12.38 32.13 18.23
C SER A 77 13.57 33.08 18.12
N LEU A 78 14.37 33.16 19.20
CA LEU A 78 15.61 33.94 19.25
C LEU A 78 16.65 33.41 18.25
N LEU A 79 16.90 32.11 18.25
CA LEU A 79 17.89 31.52 17.36
C LEU A 79 17.52 31.69 15.88
N LYS A 80 16.24 31.51 15.52
CA LYS A 80 15.75 31.76 14.17
C LYS A 80 15.94 33.21 13.74
N ALA A 81 15.74 34.17 14.65
CA ALA A 81 15.98 35.59 14.36
C ALA A 81 17.47 35.86 14.11
N ILE A 82 18.35 35.28 14.93
CA ILE A 82 19.82 35.38 14.78
C ILE A 82 20.25 34.82 13.42
N ILE A 83 19.81 33.60 13.07
CA ILE A 83 20.18 32.95 11.81
C ILE A 83 19.55 33.67 10.61
N GLY A 84 18.28 34.06 10.71
CA GLY A 84 17.57 34.77 9.64
C GLY A 84 18.21 36.11 9.30
N ARG A 85 18.85 36.77 10.28
CA ARG A 85 19.62 38.01 10.09
C ARG A 85 21.10 37.76 9.78
N LYS A 86 21.49 36.51 9.52
CA LYS A 86 22.81 36.09 9.03
C LYS A 86 23.97 36.48 9.94
N LEU A 87 23.74 36.46 11.25
CA LEU A 87 24.74 36.86 12.24
C LEU A 87 25.80 35.77 12.42
N VAL A 88 27.07 36.17 12.45
CA VAL A 88 28.22 35.24 12.43
C VAL A 88 28.96 35.32 13.77
N ASP A 89 29.04 34.18 14.48
CA ASP A 89 29.87 33.98 15.68
C ASP A 89 30.23 32.49 15.80
N GLU A 90 31.39 32.17 16.38
CA GLU A 90 31.85 30.78 16.56
C GLU A 90 30.83 29.95 17.34
N LYS A 91 30.23 30.53 18.38
CA LYS A 91 29.26 29.85 19.25
C LYS A 91 27.97 29.46 18.53
N VAL A 92 27.64 30.10 17.40
CA VAL A 92 26.50 29.67 16.57
C VAL A 92 26.76 28.26 16.05
N THR A 93 27.99 27.95 15.66
CA THR A 93 28.37 26.63 15.12
C THR A 93 28.18 25.54 16.17
N ASP A 94 28.58 25.82 17.42
CA ASP A 94 28.44 24.88 18.55
C ASP A 94 26.97 24.59 18.86
N VAL A 95 26.14 25.64 18.95
CA VAL A 95 24.69 25.52 19.18
C VAL A 95 24.04 24.72 18.05
N ILE A 96 24.42 24.98 16.79
CA ILE A 96 23.90 24.26 15.62
C ILE A 96 24.29 22.79 15.65
N GLN A 97 25.52 22.46 16.04
CA GLN A 97 25.94 21.07 16.20
C GLN A 97 25.08 20.35 17.25
N ARG A 98 24.80 21.01 18.37
CA ARG A 98 23.94 20.44 19.42
C ARG A 98 22.49 20.26 18.96
N LEU A 99 21.94 21.22 18.23
CA LEU A 99 20.59 21.12 17.68
C LEU A 99 20.46 20.03 16.62
N ARG A 100 21.51 19.82 15.82
CA ARG A 100 21.55 18.72 14.85
C ARG A 100 21.40 17.37 15.56
N GLU A 101 22.09 17.15 16.67
CA GLU A 101 21.93 15.94 17.49
C GLU A 101 20.52 15.85 18.09
N LEU A 102 20.05 16.92 18.73
CA LEU A 102 18.72 16.99 19.34
C LEU A 102 17.58 16.79 18.34
N SER A 103 17.80 17.15 17.08
CA SER A 103 16.82 16.91 16.01
C SER A 103 16.51 15.43 15.83
N VAL A 104 17.42 14.53 16.23
CA VAL A 104 17.24 13.07 16.13
C VAL A 104 16.96 12.44 17.49
N THR A 105 17.68 12.85 18.53
CA THR A 105 17.65 12.17 19.84
C THR A 105 16.54 12.64 20.78
N SER A 106 15.96 13.83 20.57
CA SER A 106 14.91 14.33 21.47
C SER A 106 13.65 13.48 21.41
N HIS A 107 13.06 13.14 22.55
CA HIS A 107 11.78 12.43 22.62
C HIS A 107 10.57 13.31 22.24
N ALA A 108 10.72 14.65 22.28
CA ALA A 108 9.62 15.58 22.00
C ALA A 108 9.51 15.89 20.49
N PRO A 109 8.39 15.55 19.82
CA PRO A 109 8.26 15.74 18.37
C PRO A 109 8.40 17.19 17.93
N HIS A 110 7.88 18.14 18.72
CA HIS A 110 7.97 19.57 18.39
C HIS A 110 9.41 20.07 18.50
N VAL A 111 10.21 19.60 19.46
CA VAL A 111 11.64 19.94 19.57
C VAL A 111 12.38 19.47 18.33
N ARG A 112 12.20 18.20 17.94
CA ARG A 112 12.82 17.65 16.72
C ARG A 112 12.49 18.52 15.51
N ALA A 113 11.22 18.89 15.34
CA ALA A 113 10.78 19.75 14.23
C ALA A 113 11.39 21.15 14.26
N GLN A 114 11.45 21.80 15.42
CA GLN A 114 12.07 23.12 15.57
C GLN A 114 13.58 23.06 15.28
N CYS A 115 14.29 22.03 15.75
CA CYS A 115 15.69 21.80 15.43
C CYS A 115 15.90 21.64 13.92
N ARG A 116 15.10 20.81 13.25
CA ARG A 116 15.17 20.63 11.78
C ARG A 116 14.96 21.95 11.04
N GLN A 117 14.00 22.76 11.46
CA GLN A 117 13.74 24.07 10.84
C GLN A 117 14.93 25.02 11.00
N VAL A 118 15.54 25.06 12.18
CA VAL A 118 16.75 25.85 12.43
C VAL A 118 17.91 25.35 11.57
N MET A 119 18.11 24.04 11.50
CA MET A 119 19.13 23.41 10.65
C MET A 119 18.95 23.80 9.19
N LEU A 120 17.71 23.81 8.70
CA LEU A 120 17.40 24.17 7.32
C LEU A 120 17.77 25.63 7.02
N MET A 121 17.41 26.55 7.93
CA MET A 121 17.78 27.96 7.83
C MET A 121 19.29 28.17 7.86
N TYR A 122 20.01 27.41 8.68
CA TYR A 122 21.47 27.48 8.78
C TYR A 122 22.17 26.98 7.52
N THR A 123 21.68 25.88 6.93
CA THR A 123 22.25 25.30 5.69
C THR A 123 21.80 26.02 4.42
N ALA A 124 20.93 27.01 4.52
CA ALA A 124 20.49 27.80 3.38
C ALA A 124 21.71 28.49 2.74
N GLU A 125 21.76 28.51 1.42
CA GLU A 125 22.90 29.02 0.64
C GLU A 125 23.32 30.44 1.05
N ASN A 126 22.34 31.24 1.43
CA ASN A 126 22.49 32.64 1.80
C ASN A 126 23.12 32.85 3.19
N TYR A 127 23.41 31.80 3.96
CA TYR A 127 23.98 31.89 5.30
C TYR A 127 25.52 31.74 5.30
N PRO A 128 26.29 32.73 5.80
CA PRO A 128 27.76 32.77 5.64
C PRO A 128 28.53 31.56 6.20
N LEU A 129 28.02 30.92 7.27
CA LEU A 129 28.66 29.77 7.94
C LEU A 129 28.09 28.41 7.49
N GLY A 130 27.00 28.40 6.72
CA GLY A 130 26.29 27.19 6.27
C GLY A 130 26.94 26.48 5.09
N LYS A 131 28.14 26.91 4.67
CA LYS A 131 28.76 26.60 3.37
C LYS A 131 29.12 25.13 3.12
N ASN A 132 28.95 24.24 4.09
CA ASN A 132 29.24 22.82 3.93
C ASN A 132 28.00 21.93 4.14
N PRO A 133 27.04 21.95 3.19
CA PRO A 133 25.83 21.13 3.26
C PRO A 133 26.16 19.63 3.32
N ARG A 134 27.29 19.20 2.75
CA ARG A 134 27.76 17.80 2.77
C ARG A 134 27.83 17.23 4.18
N LYS A 135 28.49 17.92 5.12
CA LYS A 135 28.66 17.46 6.50
C LYS A 135 27.31 17.23 7.20
N HIS A 136 26.30 18.03 6.85
CA HIS A 136 24.96 17.91 7.43
C HIS A 136 24.17 16.79 6.76
N ILE A 137 24.22 16.67 5.43
CA ILE A 137 23.59 15.57 4.71
C ILE A 137 24.16 14.22 5.18
N GLU A 138 25.48 14.07 5.24
CA GLU A 138 26.15 12.84 5.71
C GLU A 138 25.73 12.46 7.13
N PHE A 139 25.60 13.45 8.03
CA PHE A 139 25.08 13.21 9.37
C PHE A 139 23.68 12.57 9.31
N TYR A 140 22.72 13.19 8.60
CA TYR A 140 21.36 12.67 8.57
C TYR A 140 21.24 11.34 7.81
N LEU A 141 22.08 11.09 6.80
CA LEU A 141 22.17 9.78 6.16
C LEU A 141 22.64 8.70 7.15
N ALA A 142 23.60 9.00 8.03
CA ALA A 142 24.03 8.08 9.08
C ALA A 142 22.92 7.82 10.12
N GLN A 143 22.08 8.83 10.40
CA GLN A 143 20.95 8.68 11.33
C GLN A 143 19.77 7.88 10.77
N LEU A 144 19.82 7.46 9.50
CA LEU A 144 18.83 6.51 8.97
C LEU A 144 18.94 5.11 9.59
N GLU A 145 20.07 4.79 10.23
CA GLU A 145 20.32 3.55 10.96
C GLU A 145 20.12 3.71 12.47
N TYR A 146 19.60 4.86 12.91
CA TYR A 146 19.36 5.13 14.33
C TYR A 146 18.39 4.12 14.94
N GLU A 147 18.61 3.72 16.20
CA GLU A 147 17.89 2.62 16.85
C GLU A 147 16.38 2.91 17.00
N PHE A 148 16.00 4.16 17.28
CA PHE A 148 14.61 4.55 17.50
C PHE A 148 13.94 5.06 16.21
N GLU A 149 12.73 4.56 15.92
CA GLU A 149 11.94 4.94 14.75
C GLU A 149 11.75 6.46 14.65
N ASP A 150 11.43 7.13 15.75
CA ASP A 150 11.21 8.59 15.80
C ASP A 150 12.41 9.42 15.34
N GLY A 151 13.63 8.95 15.65
CA GLY A 151 14.86 9.58 15.21
C GLY A 151 15.12 9.32 13.73
N ARG A 152 14.89 8.08 13.24
CA ARG A 152 14.96 7.76 11.81
C ARG A 152 13.98 8.59 10.99
N VAL A 153 12.73 8.69 11.43
CA VAL A 153 11.70 9.54 10.82
C VAL A 153 12.16 10.99 10.74
N SER A 154 12.70 11.54 11.82
CA SER A 154 13.23 12.90 11.83
C SER A 154 14.37 13.11 10.82
N ALA A 155 15.30 12.15 10.72
CA ALA A 155 16.39 12.22 9.76
C ALA A 155 15.87 12.19 8.32
N ILE A 156 14.90 11.35 8.01
CA ILE A 156 14.26 11.27 6.69
C ILE A 156 13.52 12.58 6.35
N GLU A 157 12.79 13.16 7.30
CA GLU A 157 12.11 14.45 7.10
C GLU A 157 13.10 15.60 6.87
N MET A 158 14.27 15.56 7.52
CA MET A 158 15.32 16.54 7.26
C MET A 158 15.90 16.42 5.86
N LEU A 159 16.19 15.20 5.41
CA LEU A 159 16.69 14.94 4.04
C LEU A 159 15.68 15.38 2.98
N ASN A 160 14.38 15.10 3.20
CA ASN A 160 13.30 15.62 2.36
C ASN A 160 13.36 17.15 2.27
N SER A 161 13.49 17.83 3.42
CA SER A 161 13.56 19.29 3.48
C SER A 161 14.80 19.85 2.76
N PHE A 162 15.93 19.13 2.81
CA PHE A 162 17.14 19.49 2.05
C PHE A 162 16.92 19.39 0.54
N PHE A 163 16.27 18.33 0.05
CA PHE A 163 16.00 18.20 -1.39
C PHE A 163 15.05 19.30 -1.88
N ASP A 164 14.10 19.74 -1.07
CA ASP A 164 13.26 20.88 -1.44
C ASP A 164 14.06 22.20 -1.50
N SER A 165 14.88 22.45 -0.47
CA SER A 165 15.37 23.80 -0.17
C SER A 165 16.77 24.11 -0.70
N LEU A 166 17.64 23.12 -0.87
CA LEU A 166 19.00 23.34 -1.38
C LEU A 166 18.97 23.63 -2.88
N LEU A 167 20.06 24.19 -3.41
CA LEU A 167 20.20 24.36 -4.86
C LEU A 167 20.33 23.01 -5.57
N GLN A 168 19.82 22.93 -6.81
CA GLN A 168 19.97 21.75 -7.66
C GLN A 168 21.43 21.34 -7.84
N THR A 169 22.34 22.29 -8.10
CA THR A 169 23.79 22.01 -8.24
C THR A 169 24.41 21.38 -7.00
N THR A 170 23.96 21.79 -5.81
CA THR A 170 24.39 21.20 -4.53
C THR A 170 23.84 19.79 -4.39
N VAL A 171 22.56 19.58 -4.68
CA VAL A 171 21.92 18.27 -4.60
C VAL A 171 22.56 17.30 -5.60
N ASP A 172 22.83 17.74 -6.83
CA ASP A 172 23.49 16.95 -7.88
C ASP A 172 24.86 16.41 -7.47
N THR A 173 25.60 17.19 -6.68
CA THR A 173 26.92 16.81 -6.17
C THR A 173 26.86 15.60 -5.25
N TYR A 174 25.78 15.46 -4.47
CA TYR A 174 25.64 14.42 -3.44
C TYR A 174 24.58 13.37 -3.75
N ALA A 175 23.84 13.52 -4.85
CA ALA A 175 22.67 12.72 -5.18
C ALA A 175 22.96 11.20 -5.22
N ALA A 176 24.10 10.79 -5.79
CA ALA A 176 24.45 9.37 -5.87
C ALA A 176 24.63 8.74 -4.47
N MET A 177 25.32 9.43 -3.55
CA MET A 177 25.49 8.98 -2.17
C MET A 177 24.13 8.92 -1.44
N CYS A 178 23.31 9.95 -1.60
CA CYS A 178 21.96 9.98 -1.03
C CYS A 178 21.11 8.81 -1.54
N LEU A 179 21.12 8.55 -2.85
CA LEU A 179 20.36 7.48 -3.47
C LEU A 179 20.75 6.12 -2.89
N VAL A 180 22.05 5.81 -2.82
CA VAL A 180 22.54 4.52 -2.29
C VAL A 180 22.05 4.30 -0.86
N LYS A 181 22.23 5.29 0.02
CA LYS A 181 21.87 5.19 1.43
C LYS A 181 20.34 5.12 1.63
N LEU A 182 19.58 5.94 0.89
CA LEU A 182 18.12 5.93 0.96
C LEU A 182 17.54 4.63 0.39
N ALA A 183 18.01 4.18 -0.77
CA ALA A 183 17.54 2.94 -1.39
C ALA A 183 17.65 1.78 -0.40
N MET A 184 18.82 1.60 0.24
CA MET A 184 19.04 0.52 1.20
C MET A 184 18.02 0.52 2.35
N ARG A 185 17.57 1.70 2.80
CA ARG A 185 16.55 1.82 3.86
C ARG A 185 15.13 1.62 3.36
N MET A 186 14.85 1.93 2.10
CA MET A 186 13.54 1.74 1.50
C MET A 186 13.09 0.27 1.56
N VAL A 187 14.03 -0.67 1.43
CA VAL A 187 13.75 -2.12 1.49
C VAL A 187 14.00 -2.72 2.88
N ASN A 188 15.05 -2.27 3.56
CA ASN A 188 15.53 -2.95 4.78
C ASN A 188 15.08 -2.30 6.10
N ASP A 189 14.20 -1.28 6.09
CA ASP A 189 13.64 -0.74 7.36
C ASP A 189 12.54 -1.61 7.96
N GLU A 190 12.58 -1.75 9.28
CA GLU A 190 11.58 -2.49 10.05
C GLU A 190 10.24 -1.75 10.06
N SER A 191 10.27 -0.41 10.07
CA SER A 191 9.06 0.42 10.06
C SER A 191 8.58 0.68 8.64
N GLN A 192 7.33 0.27 8.36
CA GLN A 192 6.64 0.61 7.12
C GLN A 192 6.47 2.13 6.94
N LYS A 193 6.39 2.90 8.03
CA LYS A 193 6.33 4.35 7.98
C LYS A 193 7.65 4.92 7.46
N CYS A 194 8.79 4.45 7.98
CA CYS A 194 10.11 4.84 7.48
C CYS A 194 10.29 4.49 6.01
N LYS A 195 9.93 3.26 5.59
CA LYS A 195 10.00 2.84 4.17
C LYS A 195 9.27 3.80 3.23
N ARG A 196 8.05 4.20 3.60
CA ARG A 196 7.23 5.16 2.83
C ARG A 196 7.86 6.55 2.78
N LEU A 197 8.37 7.06 3.90
CA LEU A 197 9.02 8.37 3.96
C LEU A 197 10.34 8.40 3.18
N VAL A 198 11.10 7.30 3.19
CA VAL A 198 12.32 7.13 2.40
C VAL A 198 11.99 7.11 0.91
N ALA A 199 10.94 6.39 0.49
CA ALA A 199 10.48 6.39 -0.90
C ALA A 199 10.11 7.81 -1.37
N LEU A 200 9.45 8.60 -0.51
CA LEU A 200 9.16 10.01 -0.77
C LEU A 200 10.45 10.83 -0.91
N ALA A 201 11.46 10.59 -0.07
CA ALA A 201 12.76 11.28 -0.15
C ALA A 201 13.51 10.96 -1.45
N VAL A 202 13.49 9.70 -1.89
CA VAL A 202 14.06 9.29 -3.19
C VAL A 202 13.34 9.96 -4.34
N ARG A 203 12.00 10.07 -4.28
CA ARG A 203 11.21 10.79 -5.29
C ARG A 203 11.58 12.26 -5.35
N LYS A 204 11.62 12.95 -4.20
CA LYS A 204 12.03 14.36 -4.13
C LYS A 204 13.46 14.58 -4.63
N LEU A 205 14.36 13.63 -4.38
CA LEU A 205 15.70 13.66 -4.96
C LEU A 205 15.63 13.65 -6.49
N PHE A 206 14.85 12.76 -7.10
CA PHE A 206 14.66 12.70 -8.55
C PHE A 206 14.00 13.95 -9.14
N GLU A 207 13.04 14.55 -8.43
CA GLU A 207 12.38 15.82 -8.81
C GLU A 207 13.38 16.97 -8.81
N LYS A 208 14.32 16.98 -7.86
CA LYS A 208 15.25 18.08 -7.64
C LYS A 208 16.46 18.09 -8.57
N VAL A 209 17.02 16.92 -8.88
CA VAL A 209 18.27 16.79 -9.64
C VAL A 209 18.12 17.21 -11.11
N SER A 210 19.23 17.60 -11.74
CA SER A 210 19.29 17.87 -13.19
C SER A 210 19.00 16.61 -14.02
N ASP A 211 18.66 16.78 -15.29
CA ASP A 211 18.37 15.65 -16.18
C ASP A 211 19.61 14.76 -16.40
N GLU A 212 20.81 15.37 -16.51
CA GLU A 212 22.08 14.64 -16.61
C GLU A 212 22.32 13.79 -15.36
N LYS A 213 22.07 14.38 -14.18
CA LYS A 213 22.21 13.65 -12.91
C LYS A 213 21.15 12.57 -12.77
N ARG A 214 19.90 12.83 -13.18
CA ARG A 214 18.82 11.85 -13.16
C ARG A 214 19.16 10.63 -14.01
N GLU A 215 19.74 10.82 -15.19
CA GLU A 215 20.23 9.73 -16.03
C GLU A 215 21.37 8.95 -15.35
N GLN A 216 22.32 9.63 -14.70
CA GLN A 216 23.36 8.95 -13.91
C GLN A 216 22.76 8.09 -12.79
N LEU A 217 21.78 8.61 -12.06
CA LEU A 217 21.09 7.88 -10.99
C LEU A 217 20.28 6.70 -11.52
N PHE A 218 19.67 6.85 -12.70
CA PHE A 218 19.01 5.75 -13.40
C PHE A 218 20.00 4.63 -13.71
N ARG A 219 21.19 4.93 -14.25
CA ARG A 219 22.21 3.91 -14.55
C ARG A 219 22.62 3.11 -13.33
N ILE A 220 22.77 3.77 -12.17
CA ILE A 220 23.04 3.09 -10.90
C ILE A 220 21.92 2.09 -10.56
N ALA A 221 20.65 2.49 -10.71
CA ALA A 221 19.51 1.62 -10.44
C ALA A 221 19.40 0.48 -11.47
N ASP A 222 19.69 0.76 -12.74
CA ASP A 222 19.68 -0.23 -13.82
C ASP A 222 20.76 -1.30 -13.62
N ASP A 223 21.97 -0.91 -13.21
CA ASP A 223 23.05 -1.84 -12.83
C ASP A 223 22.63 -2.77 -11.68
N TRP A 224 21.89 -2.25 -10.69
CA TRP A 224 21.34 -3.06 -9.61
C TRP A 224 20.26 -4.02 -10.09
N LEU A 225 19.43 -3.61 -11.06
CA LEU A 225 18.41 -4.45 -11.68
C LEU A 225 19.03 -5.55 -12.54
N ALA A 226 20.15 -5.27 -13.20
CA ALA A 226 20.91 -6.24 -14.00
C ALA A 226 21.69 -7.24 -13.14
N SER A 227 21.91 -6.95 -11.84
CA SER A 227 22.69 -7.81 -10.95
C SER A 227 22.11 -9.22 -10.79
N SER A 228 22.91 -10.18 -10.35
CA SER A 228 22.45 -11.56 -10.10
C SER A 228 21.68 -11.73 -8.79
N LYS A 229 21.78 -10.76 -7.86
CA LYS A 229 21.18 -10.84 -6.52
C LYS A 229 19.74 -10.34 -6.55
N ILE A 230 18.80 -11.19 -6.15
CA ILE A 230 17.37 -10.80 -6.13
C ILE A 230 17.07 -9.63 -5.18
N SER A 231 17.82 -9.50 -4.07
CA SER A 231 17.71 -8.36 -3.15
C SER A 231 18.10 -7.04 -3.82
N SER A 232 19.17 -7.04 -4.62
CA SER A 232 19.58 -5.89 -5.42
C SER A 232 18.55 -5.54 -6.50
N ARG A 233 17.94 -6.54 -7.13
CA ARG A 233 16.86 -6.34 -8.11
C ARG A 233 15.61 -5.74 -7.49
N SER A 234 15.20 -6.23 -6.32
CA SER A 234 14.05 -5.70 -5.57
C SER A 234 14.28 -4.25 -5.15
N LEU A 235 15.50 -3.93 -4.68
CA LEU A 235 15.95 -2.57 -4.40
C LEU A 235 15.83 -1.65 -5.62
N ALA A 236 16.40 -2.09 -6.74
CA ALA A 236 16.36 -1.36 -8.01
C ALA A 236 14.94 -1.10 -8.47
N ALA A 237 14.08 -2.12 -8.44
CA ALA A 237 12.69 -2.03 -8.86
C ALA A 237 11.94 -0.93 -8.08
N GLN A 238 12.12 -0.84 -6.76
CA GLN A 238 11.49 0.20 -5.95
C GLN A 238 12.04 1.61 -6.23
N VAL A 239 13.33 1.74 -6.55
CA VAL A 239 13.94 3.01 -6.95
C VAL A 239 13.40 3.47 -8.30
N LEU A 240 13.35 2.56 -9.29
CA LEU A 240 12.83 2.84 -10.63
C LEU A 240 11.36 3.24 -10.61
N VAL A 241 10.58 2.70 -9.68
CA VAL A 241 9.20 3.17 -9.44
C VAL A 241 9.16 4.63 -9.02
N GLN A 242 10.07 5.10 -8.14
CA GLN A 242 10.09 6.52 -7.78
C GLN A 242 10.49 7.38 -8.98
N LEU A 243 11.44 6.93 -9.79
CA LEU A 243 11.84 7.63 -11.01
C LEU A 243 10.70 7.71 -12.04
N ALA A 244 10.01 6.60 -12.29
CA ALA A 244 8.85 6.55 -13.16
C ALA A 244 7.75 7.49 -12.67
N ASP A 245 7.46 7.50 -11.36
CA ASP A 245 6.46 8.40 -10.75
C ASP A 245 6.80 9.89 -10.99
N VAL A 246 8.08 10.26 -11.11
CA VAL A 246 8.52 11.64 -11.43
C VAL A 246 8.42 11.93 -12.93
N GLU A 247 8.83 11.00 -13.78
CA GLU A 247 8.96 11.24 -15.21
C GLU A 247 7.67 11.00 -16.01
N GLY A 248 6.76 10.16 -15.51
CA GLY A 248 5.57 9.76 -16.26
C GLY A 248 5.93 9.08 -17.57
N GLU A 249 5.24 9.48 -18.65
CA GLU A 249 5.48 8.95 -19.99
C GLU A 249 6.91 9.22 -20.52
N LYS A 250 7.66 10.19 -19.97
CA LYS A 250 9.06 10.39 -20.37
C LYS A 250 9.96 9.20 -20.00
N PHE A 251 9.57 8.41 -18.99
CA PHE A 251 10.25 7.17 -18.61
C PHE A 251 10.23 6.13 -19.75
N SER A 252 9.32 6.25 -20.72
CA SER A 252 9.21 5.35 -21.87
C SER A 252 10.49 5.23 -22.71
N SER A 253 11.38 6.23 -22.63
CA SER A 253 12.71 6.20 -23.25
C SER A 253 13.62 5.10 -22.70
N ARG A 254 13.37 4.62 -21.48
CA ARG A 254 14.19 3.63 -20.76
C ARG A 254 13.55 2.24 -20.69
N LEU A 255 12.32 2.10 -21.20
CA LEU A 255 11.52 0.89 -21.04
C LEU A 255 12.17 -0.35 -21.63
N ASP A 256 12.83 -0.25 -22.79
CA ASP A 256 13.40 -1.44 -23.45
C ASP A 256 14.46 -2.12 -22.57
N THR A 257 15.37 -1.33 -22.01
CA THR A 257 16.40 -1.82 -21.07
C THR A 257 15.78 -2.32 -19.76
N VAL A 258 14.85 -1.54 -19.19
CA VAL A 258 14.21 -1.88 -17.92
C VAL A 258 13.41 -3.18 -18.04
N LEU A 259 12.59 -3.35 -19.08
CA LEU A 259 11.79 -4.56 -19.31
C LEU A 259 12.69 -5.78 -19.52
N GLN A 260 13.81 -5.64 -20.24
CA GLN A 260 14.76 -6.73 -20.42
C GLN A 260 15.30 -7.24 -19.08
N HIS A 261 15.70 -6.34 -18.17
CA HIS A 261 16.20 -6.72 -16.85
C HIS A 261 15.10 -7.22 -15.90
N PHE A 262 13.88 -6.66 -15.97
CA PHE A 262 12.73 -7.18 -15.22
C PHE A 262 12.39 -8.61 -15.63
N SER A 263 12.51 -8.94 -16.91
CA SER A 263 12.18 -10.28 -17.41
C SER A 263 13.00 -11.38 -16.73
N LEU A 264 14.29 -11.11 -16.50
CA LEU A 264 15.20 -12.00 -15.77
C LEU A 264 14.82 -12.21 -14.30
N SER A 265 13.92 -11.37 -13.77
CA SER A 265 13.45 -11.38 -12.38
C SER A 265 12.07 -12.01 -12.22
N LEU A 266 11.33 -12.21 -13.32
CA LEU A 266 10.02 -12.83 -13.35
C LEU A 266 10.14 -14.35 -13.52
N ASP A 267 10.55 -15.04 -12.45
CA ASP A 267 10.60 -16.51 -12.39
C ASP A 267 9.86 -17.01 -11.14
N ALA A 268 8.96 -17.98 -11.32
CA ALA A 268 8.20 -18.61 -10.26
C ALA A 268 9.06 -19.43 -9.28
N LYS A 269 10.30 -19.76 -9.66
CA LYS A 269 11.28 -20.46 -8.80
C LYS A 269 11.84 -19.56 -7.70
N HIS A 270 11.76 -18.24 -7.88
CA HIS A 270 12.23 -17.30 -6.87
C HIS A 270 11.26 -17.24 -5.69
N ASP A 271 11.80 -16.89 -4.53
CA ASP A 271 11.02 -16.79 -3.30
C ASP A 271 9.90 -15.74 -3.42
N PRO A 272 8.66 -16.04 -2.99
CA PRO A 272 7.53 -15.11 -3.06
C PRO A 272 7.78 -13.73 -2.44
N GLU A 273 8.53 -13.64 -1.34
CA GLU A 273 8.82 -12.36 -0.67
C GLU A 273 9.70 -11.45 -1.54
N SER A 274 10.44 -12.04 -2.47
CA SER A 274 11.28 -11.31 -3.43
C SER A 274 10.56 -11.01 -4.74
N VAL A 275 9.78 -11.95 -5.27
CA VAL A 275 9.09 -11.81 -6.57
C VAL A 275 7.94 -10.82 -6.48
N VAL A 276 7.14 -10.87 -5.42
CA VAL A 276 5.93 -10.03 -5.29
C VAL A 276 6.26 -8.53 -5.37
N PRO A 277 7.25 -7.99 -4.62
CA PRO A 277 7.62 -6.57 -4.74
C PRO A 277 8.13 -6.18 -6.13
N ILE A 278 8.83 -7.07 -6.84
CA ILE A 278 9.34 -6.83 -8.19
C ILE A 278 8.18 -6.72 -9.17
N VAL A 279 7.25 -7.69 -9.15
CA VAL A 279 6.06 -7.68 -10.01
C VAL A 279 5.18 -6.46 -9.74
N GLN A 280 4.98 -6.09 -8.46
CA GLN A 280 4.24 -4.89 -8.09
C GLN A 280 4.94 -3.61 -8.54
N SER A 281 6.27 -3.57 -8.50
CA SER A 281 7.06 -2.44 -9.00
C SER A 281 6.90 -2.30 -10.51
N LEU A 282 7.01 -3.40 -11.26
CA LEU A 282 6.75 -3.41 -12.70
C LEU A 282 5.32 -2.95 -13.02
N THR A 283 4.33 -3.42 -12.26
CA THR A 283 2.92 -3.00 -12.41
C THR A 283 2.78 -1.48 -12.27
N ARG A 284 3.44 -0.88 -11.28
CA ARG A 284 3.43 0.57 -11.07
C ARG A 284 4.13 1.34 -12.20
N ILE A 285 5.26 0.83 -12.68
CA ILE A 285 5.98 1.41 -13.82
C ILE A 285 5.09 1.38 -15.06
N VAL A 286 4.51 0.23 -15.41
CA VAL A 286 3.59 0.09 -16.56
C VAL A 286 2.44 1.09 -16.46
N ARG A 287 1.85 1.27 -15.28
CA ARG A 287 0.77 2.25 -15.06
C ARG A 287 1.19 3.69 -15.36
N GLN A 288 2.44 4.02 -15.06
CA GLN A 288 2.95 5.39 -15.14
C GLN A 288 3.43 5.77 -16.55
N CYS A 289 3.74 4.79 -17.39
CA CYS A 289 4.12 4.98 -18.80
C CYS A 289 3.30 4.05 -19.72
N GLN A 290 1.98 4.07 -19.55
CA GLN A 290 1.05 3.16 -20.21
C GLN A 290 1.13 3.32 -21.75
N GLU A 291 1.21 4.55 -22.26
CA GLU A 291 1.31 4.78 -23.71
C GLU A 291 2.63 4.24 -24.27
N GLY A 292 3.72 4.43 -23.54
CA GLY A 292 5.04 3.89 -23.88
C GLY A 292 5.08 2.36 -23.94
N VAL A 293 4.34 1.68 -23.06
CA VAL A 293 4.20 0.21 -23.06
C VAL A 293 3.30 -0.25 -24.21
N THR A 294 2.18 0.43 -24.47
CA THR A 294 1.27 0.08 -25.57
C THR A 294 1.97 0.11 -26.93
N LYS A 295 2.90 1.07 -27.14
CA LYS A 295 3.73 1.13 -28.36
C LYS A 295 4.71 -0.04 -28.52
N ARG A 296 4.97 -0.80 -27.46
CA ARG A 296 5.95 -1.90 -27.39
C ARG A 296 5.33 -3.28 -27.24
N LEU A 297 4.00 -3.40 -27.32
CA LEU A 297 3.30 -4.68 -27.17
C LEU A 297 3.79 -5.75 -28.16
N SER A 298 4.21 -5.35 -29.36
CA SER A 298 4.74 -6.25 -30.39
C SER A 298 6.25 -6.53 -30.26
N SER A 299 6.93 -6.01 -29.23
CA SER A 299 8.36 -6.22 -29.04
C SER A 299 8.65 -7.61 -28.46
N PRO A 300 9.78 -8.25 -28.83
CA PRO A 300 10.14 -9.56 -28.29
C PRO A 300 10.41 -9.53 -26.78
N VAL A 301 10.90 -8.39 -26.27
CA VAL A 301 11.12 -8.19 -24.83
C VAL A 301 9.80 -8.18 -24.07
N PHE A 302 8.78 -7.51 -24.63
CA PHE A 302 7.45 -7.52 -24.04
C PHE A 302 6.82 -8.91 -24.09
N ASP A 303 6.99 -9.66 -25.18
CA ASP A 303 6.48 -11.02 -25.29
C ASP A 303 7.05 -11.98 -24.23
N ASP A 304 8.34 -11.84 -23.87
CA ASP A 304 8.96 -12.59 -22.77
C ASP A 304 8.36 -12.19 -21.41
N ILE A 305 8.17 -10.89 -21.14
CA ILE A 305 7.48 -10.40 -19.94
C ILE A 305 6.05 -10.95 -19.86
N TRP A 306 5.34 -10.95 -20.98
CA TRP A 306 3.98 -11.45 -21.11
C TRP A 306 3.90 -12.95 -20.78
N GLY A 307 4.74 -13.76 -21.40
CA GLY A 307 4.83 -15.20 -21.15
C GLY A 307 5.20 -15.54 -19.71
N ARG A 308 6.17 -14.83 -19.13
CA ARG A 308 6.57 -15.02 -17.72
C ARG A 308 5.49 -14.61 -16.74
N SER A 309 4.80 -13.50 -16.99
CA SER A 309 3.66 -13.05 -16.18
C SER A 309 2.53 -14.07 -16.20
N ALA A 310 2.24 -14.66 -17.36
CA ALA A 310 1.27 -15.76 -17.48
C ALA A 310 1.72 -17.01 -16.71
N SER A 311 3.00 -17.37 -16.73
CA SER A 311 3.54 -18.48 -15.94
C SER A 311 3.36 -18.27 -14.43
N LEU A 312 3.58 -17.05 -13.93
CA LEU A 312 3.39 -16.71 -12.51
C LEU A 312 1.94 -16.89 -12.03
N LEU A 313 0.93 -16.79 -12.90
CA LEU A 313 -0.46 -17.10 -12.56
C LEU A 313 -0.67 -18.56 -12.13
N ARG A 314 0.22 -19.46 -12.55
CA ARG A 314 0.18 -20.89 -12.22
C ARG A 314 1.05 -21.24 -11.02
N CYS A 315 1.64 -20.26 -10.33
CA CYS A 315 2.41 -20.51 -9.11
C CYS A 315 1.50 -21.20 -8.05
N GLY A 316 1.77 -22.47 -7.77
CA GLY A 316 0.97 -23.29 -6.86
C GLY A 316 1.16 -22.91 -5.38
N ASP A 317 2.36 -22.42 -5.05
CA ASP A 317 2.82 -22.28 -3.67
C ASP A 317 2.43 -20.95 -3.03
N SER A 318 2.09 -19.92 -3.82
CA SER A 318 1.76 -18.59 -3.31
C SER A 318 0.53 -17.98 -3.97
N ALA A 319 -0.43 -17.55 -3.15
CA ALA A 319 -1.57 -16.75 -3.62
C ALA A 319 -1.16 -15.31 -3.94
N ASP A 320 -0.15 -14.78 -3.23
CA ASP A 320 0.30 -13.39 -3.38
C ASP A 320 1.05 -13.18 -4.69
N VAL A 321 1.85 -14.17 -5.12
CA VAL A 321 2.49 -14.16 -6.46
C VAL A 321 1.43 -14.15 -7.55
N ARG A 322 0.39 -14.99 -7.43
CA ARG A 322 -0.71 -15.04 -8.39
C ARG A 322 -1.51 -13.74 -8.43
N LEU A 323 -1.73 -13.12 -7.27
CA LEU A 323 -2.39 -11.82 -7.17
C LEU A 323 -1.55 -10.74 -7.85
N ALA A 324 -0.24 -10.66 -7.56
CA ALA A 324 0.66 -9.68 -8.17
C ALA A 324 0.74 -9.84 -9.69
N ALA A 325 0.85 -11.08 -10.19
CA ALA A 325 0.84 -11.37 -11.63
C ALA A 325 -0.51 -11.02 -12.28
N GLY A 326 -1.62 -11.31 -11.60
CA GLY A 326 -2.96 -10.92 -12.05
C GLY A 326 -3.14 -9.40 -12.12
N GLN A 327 -2.59 -8.66 -11.17
CA GLN A 327 -2.60 -7.19 -11.16
C GLN A 327 -1.72 -6.62 -12.28
N LEU A 328 -0.53 -7.18 -12.52
CA LEU A 328 0.32 -6.80 -13.64
C LEU A 328 -0.42 -6.97 -14.97
N LEU A 329 -0.96 -8.16 -15.24
CA LEU A 329 -1.73 -8.42 -16.46
C LEU A 329 -2.94 -7.49 -16.58
N GLY A 330 -3.65 -7.25 -15.48
CA GLY A 330 -4.77 -6.31 -15.45
C GLY A 330 -4.37 -4.88 -15.79
N GLN A 331 -3.19 -4.44 -15.33
CA GLN A 331 -2.64 -3.13 -15.67
C GLN A 331 -2.22 -3.06 -17.15
N ILE A 332 -1.64 -4.13 -17.68
CA ILE A 332 -1.30 -4.19 -19.11
C ILE A 332 -2.60 -4.12 -19.95
N PHE A 333 -3.63 -4.89 -19.58
CA PHE A 333 -4.94 -4.86 -20.25
C PHE A 333 -5.59 -3.48 -20.32
N ALA A 334 -5.31 -2.60 -19.35
CA ALA A 334 -5.85 -1.25 -19.33
C ALA A 334 -5.45 -0.40 -20.56
N GLY A 335 -4.30 -0.69 -21.18
CA GLY A 335 -3.83 -0.01 -22.40
C GLY A 335 -3.76 -0.89 -23.64
N MET A 336 -4.44 -2.04 -23.63
CA MET A 336 -4.48 -2.97 -24.75
C MET A 336 -5.89 -3.07 -25.35
N ASP A 337 -5.94 -3.39 -26.64
CA ASP A 337 -7.15 -3.82 -27.32
C ASP A 337 -7.22 -5.36 -27.46
N ALA A 338 -8.42 -5.90 -27.68
CA ALA A 338 -8.65 -7.34 -27.87
C ALA A 338 -7.91 -7.92 -29.10
N THR A 339 -7.63 -7.09 -30.12
CA THR A 339 -6.87 -7.46 -31.33
C THR A 339 -5.42 -7.88 -31.03
N PHE A 340 -4.87 -7.53 -29.86
CA PHE A 340 -3.53 -8.01 -29.47
C PHE A 340 -3.42 -9.53 -29.48
N PHE A 341 -4.50 -10.25 -29.16
CA PHE A 341 -4.47 -11.71 -29.06
C PHE A 341 -4.35 -12.43 -30.41
N ASP A 342 -4.49 -11.73 -31.54
CA ASP A 342 -4.35 -12.32 -32.88
C ASP A 342 -2.91 -12.78 -33.18
N GLY A 343 -1.92 -12.28 -32.44
CA GLY A 343 -0.50 -12.64 -32.56
C GLY A 343 0.25 -12.82 -31.24
N ALA A 344 -0.47 -12.93 -30.12
CA ALA A 344 0.13 -13.06 -28.79
C ALA A 344 0.69 -14.48 -28.55
N SER A 345 1.84 -14.60 -27.88
CA SER A 345 2.42 -15.90 -27.51
C SER A 345 1.56 -16.73 -26.55
N VAL A 346 0.76 -16.06 -25.72
CA VAL A 346 -0.21 -16.70 -24.81
C VAL A 346 -1.62 -16.28 -25.21
N ALA A 347 -2.44 -17.25 -25.60
CA ALA A 347 -3.79 -16.99 -26.08
C ALA A 347 -4.74 -16.52 -24.95
N ALA A 348 -5.75 -15.73 -25.32
CA ALA A 348 -6.77 -15.25 -24.37
C ALA A 348 -7.47 -16.40 -23.63
N LYS A 349 -7.74 -17.50 -24.35
CA LYS A 349 -8.39 -18.70 -23.81
C LYS A 349 -7.52 -19.40 -22.75
N ASP A 350 -6.20 -19.42 -22.92
CA ASP A 350 -5.28 -19.99 -21.94
C ASP A 350 -5.29 -19.18 -20.65
N LEU A 351 -5.23 -17.85 -20.75
CA LEU A 351 -5.36 -17.00 -19.57
C LEU A 351 -6.72 -17.17 -18.87
N CYS A 352 -7.80 -17.31 -19.64
CA CYS A 352 -9.11 -17.63 -19.08
C CYS A 352 -9.09 -18.94 -18.28
N ASP A 353 -8.43 -19.97 -18.79
CA ASP A 353 -8.28 -21.25 -18.10
C ASP A 353 -7.51 -21.08 -16.77
N HIS A 354 -6.44 -20.27 -16.77
CA HIS A 354 -5.63 -20.03 -15.57
C HIS A 354 -6.43 -19.26 -14.50
N PHE A 355 -7.14 -18.20 -14.87
CA PHE A 355 -7.99 -17.46 -13.92
C PHE A 355 -9.14 -18.32 -13.41
N CYS A 356 -9.75 -19.16 -14.25
CA CYS A 356 -10.76 -20.13 -13.80
C CYS A 356 -10.18 -21.14 -12.80
N TRP A 357 -8.96 -21.63 -13.04
CA TRP A 357 -8.27 -22.52 -12.11
C TRP A 357 -8.02 -21.83 -10.76
N GLN A 358 -7.57 -20.57 -10.76
CA GLN A 358 -7.39 -19.79 -9.53
C GLN A 358 -8.69 -19.63 -8.75
N LEU A 359 -9.80 -19.28 -9.42
CA LEU A 359 -11.12 -19.20 -8.80
C LEU A 359 -11.62 -20.56 -8.28
N GLY A 360 -11.15 -21.66 -8.88
CA GLY A 360 -11.41 -23.03 -8.44
C GLY A 360 -10.73 -23.40 -7.11
N ALA A 361 -9.71 -22.66 -6.66
CA ALA A 361 -8.92 -23.00 -5.49
C ALA A 361 -9.77 -23.18 -4.22
N LYS A 362 -9.37 -24.11 -3.34
CA LYS A 362 -10.08 -24.38 -2.08
C LYS A 362 -9.98 -23.21 -1.11
N LYS A 363 -8.82 -22.56 -1.04
CA LYS A 363 -8.63 -21.31 -0.30
C LYS A 363 -8.47 -20.19 -1.33
N LEU A 364 -9.41 -19.26 -1.34
CA LEU A 364 -9.46 -18.13 -2.27
C LEU A 364 -9.70 -16.86 -1.46
N THR A 365 -8.83 -15.86 -1.63
CA THR A 365 -9.02 -14.54 -1.02
C THR A 365 -9.95 -13.70 -1.89
N MET A 366 -10.63 -12.72 -1.28
CA MET A 366 -11.51 -11.81 -2.01
C MET A 366 -10.75 -11.01 -3.06
N GLU A 367 -9.55 -10.51 -2.73
CA GLU A 367 -8.70 -9.72 -3.62
C GLU A 367 -8.28 -10.50 -4.87
N LEU A 368 -7.86 -11.76 -4.71
CA LEU A 368 -7.49 -12.62 -5.84
C LEU A 368 -8.70 -12.94 -6.72
N ALA A 369 -9.85 -13.20 -6.10
CA ALA A 369 -11.09 -13.47 -6.84
C ALA A 369 -11.55 -12.25 -7.67
N GLU A 370 -11.49 -11.06 -7.07
CA GLU A 370 -11.88 -9.81 -7.73
C GLU A 370 -10.94 -9.48 -8.89
N GLN A 371 -9.62 -9.61 -8.70
CA GLN A 371 -8.65 -9.38 -9.77
C GLN A 371 -8.82 -10.39 -10.91
N ALA A 372 -9.00 -11.68 -10.61
CA ALA A 372 -9.22 -12.71 -11.62
C ALA A 372 -10.47 -12.42 -12.46
N VAL A 373 -11.58 -12.00 -11.82
CA VAL A 373 -12.81 -11.66 -12.52
C VAL A 373 -12.66 -10.40 -13.39
N LYS A 374 -12.00 -9.34 -12.89
CA LYS A 374 -11.73 -8.14 -13.69
C LYS A 374 -10.98 -8.48 -14.97
N ASN A 375 -9.98 -9.34 -14.86
CA ASN A 375 -9.21 -9.82 -16.01
C ASN A 375 -10.06 -10.69 -16.95
N LEU A 376 -10.89 -11.59 -16.42
CA LEU A 376 -11.82 -12.40 -17.22
C LEU A 376 -12.85 -11.56 -17.98
N VAL A 377 -13.31 -10.43 -17.43
CA VAL A 377 -14.21 -9.50 -18.14
C VAL A 377 -13.52 -8.90 -19.36
N PHE A 378 -12.23 -8.53 -19.24
CA PHE A 378 -11.45 -8.05 -20.37
C PHE A 378 -11.25 -9.17 -21.41
N LEU A 379 -10.77 -10.34 -20.96
CA LEU A 379 -10.50 -11.48 -21.84
C LEU A 379 -11.72 -11.98 -22.60
N THR A 380 -12.92 -11.81 -22.04
CA THR A 380 -14.18 -12.15 -22.73
C THR A 380 -14.35 -11.38 -24.05
N LYS A 381 -13.80 -10.16 -24.16
CA LYS A 381 -13.81 -9.38 -25.40
C LYS A 381 -12.91 -10.00 -26.48
N ALA A 382 -11.86 -10.71 -26.07
CA ALA A 382 -10.91 -11.37 -26.97
C ALA A 382 -11.36 -12.80 -27.36
N LEU A 383 -12.47 -13.31 -26.82
CA LEU A 383 -13.05 -14.58 -27.22
C LEU A 383 -13.91 -14.39 -28.47
N VAL A 384 -13.37 -14.80 -29.62
CA VAL A 384 -13.94 -14.55 -30.95
C VAL A 384 -15.22 -15.37 -31.19
N SER A 385 -15.28 -16.61 -30.70
CA SER A 385 -16.42 -17.50 -30.95
C SER A 385 -17.42 -17.57 -29.80
N ASP A 386 -18.70 -17.83 -30.12
CA ASP A 386 -19.74 -18.08 -29.13
C ASP A 386 -19.47 -19.38 -28.34
N GLY A 387 -18.81 -20.36 -28.98
CA GLY A 387 -18.38 -21.60 -28.34
C GLY A 387 -17.32 -21.38 -27.24
N GLU A 388 -16.42 -20.41 -27.40
CA GLU A 388 -15.45 -20.06 -26.37
C GLU A 388 -16.10 -19.35 -25.18
N LEU A 389 -17.06 -18.46 -25.44
CA LEU A 389 -17.85 -17.84 -24.38
C LEU A 389 -18.67 -18.89 -23.63
N GLN A 390 -19.30 -19.83 -24.35
CA GLN A 390 -20.03 -20.95 -23.76
C GLN A 390 -19.12 -21.78 -22.85
N TRP A 391 -17.94 -22.16 -23.33
CA TRP A 391 -16.94 -22.87 -22.53
C TRP A 391 -16.56 -22.11 -21.25
N LEU A 392 -16.29 -20.81 -21.36
CA LEU A 392 -15.93 -19.99 -20.19
C LEU A 392 -17.10 -19.90 -19.19
N ALA A 393 -18.31 -19.65 -19.68
CA ALA A 393 -19.52 -19.57 -18.87
C ALA A 393 -19.78 -20.88 -18.12
N GLU A 394 -19.63 -22.02 -18.80
CA GLU A 394 -19.77 -23.34 -18.19
C GLU A 394 -18.74 -23.57 -17.07
N ARG A 395 -17.46 -23.23 -17.30
CA ARG A 395 -16.41 -23.35 -16.29
C ARG A 395 -16.66 -22.48 -15.07
N LEU A 396 -17.01 -21.21 -15.26
CA LEU A 396 -17.36 -20.31 -14.16
C LEU A 396 -18.61 -20.78 -13.40
N SER A 397 -19.57 -21.41 -14.11
CA SER A 397 -20.73 -22.04 -13.45
C SER A 397 -20.31 -23.22 -12.56
N LEU A 398 -19.30 -24.00 -12.97
CA LEU A 398 -18.75 -25.11 -12.17
C LEU A 398 -18.04 -24.59 -10.91
N VAL A 399 -17.31 -23.47 -11.02
CA VAL A 399 -16.69 -22.78 -9.87
C VAL A 399 -17.76 -22.40 -8.83
N CYS A 400 -18.88 -21.82 -9.27
CA CYS A 400 -20.00 -21.49 -8.37
C CYS A 400 -20.63 -22.75 -7.75
N ARG A 401 -20.86 -23.79 -8.54
CA ARG A 401 -21.44 -25.07 -8.04
C ARG A 401 -20.51 -25.73 -7.03
N PHE A 402 -19.19 -25.66 -7.24
CA PHE A 402 -18.22 -26.16 -6.29
C PHE A 402 -18.36 -25.47 -4.92
N GLU A 403 -18.48 -24.14 -4.89
CA GLU A 403 -18.69 -23.39 -3.64
C GLU A 403 -19.98 -23.82 -2.95
N VAL A 404 -21.08 -23.90 -3.70
CA VAL A 404 -22.39 -24.32 -3.19
C VAL A 404 -22.35 -25.71 -2.53
N ILE A 405 -21.59 -26.64 -3.12
CA ILE A 405 -21.53 -28.04 -2.64
C ILE A 405 -20.53 -28.19 -1.50
N ASN A 406 -19.34 -27.63 -1.64
CA ASN A 406 -18.21 -27.93 -0.75
C ASN A 406 -17.98 -26.84 0.31
N GLN A 407 -18.46 -25.63 0.08
CA GLN A 407 -18.21 -24.45 0.91
C GLN A 407 -19.50 -23.61 1.11
N PRO A 408 -20.60 -24.20 1.59
CA PRO A 408 -21.94 -23.57 1.59
C PRO A 408 -22.07 -22.31 2.47
N ASN A 409 -21.08 -22.03 3.32
CA ASN A 409 -21.03 -20.83 4.16
C ASN A 409 -20.15 -19.71 3.55
N GLU A 410 -19.45 -19.98 2.45
CA GLU A 410 -18.62 -19.01 1.73
C GLU A 410 -19.38 -18.50 0.51
N ALA A 411 -19.15 -17.24 0.12
CA ALA A 411 -19.80 -16.63 -1.04
C ALA A 411 -18.83 -15.97 -2.03
N VAL A 412 -17.52 -16.02 -1.75
CA VAL A 412 -16.49 -15.28 -2.49
C VAL A 412 -16.51 -15.61 -3.99
N LYS A 413 -16.67 -16.89 -4.35
CA LYS A 413 -16.68 -17.32 -5.75
C LYS A 413 -17.93 -16.82 -6.46
N ARG A 414 -19.11 -17.06 -5.87
CA ARG A 414 -20.39 -16.63 -6.46
C ARG A 414 -20.50 -15.12 -6.57
N LEU A 415 -20.09 -14.37 -5.54
CA LEU A 415 -20.08 -12.90 -5.57
C LEU A 415 -19.28 -12.38 -6.76
N ASN A 416 -18.04 -12.84 -6.93
CA ASN A 416 -17.20 -12.36 -8.00
C ASN A 416 -17.67 -12.86 -9.38
N VAL A 417 -18.10 -14.12 -9.51
CA VAL A 417 -18.62 -14.61 -10.79
C VAL A 417 -19.92 -13.89 -11.20
N PHE A 418 -20.79 -13.51 -10.26
CA PHE A 418 -21.97 -12.71 -10.59
C PHE A 418 -21.62 -11.30 -11.07
N LYS A 419 -20.56 -10.68 -10.52
CA LYS A 419 -20.01 -9.42 -11.09
C LYS A 419 -19.53 -9.62 -12.53
N TRP A 420 -18.89 -10.74 -12.84
CA TRP A 420 -18.52 -11.10 -14.22
C TRP A 420 -19.77 -11.21 -15.11
N VAL A 421 -20.81 -11.91 -14.66
CA VAL A 421 -22.07 -12.07 -15.40
C VAL A 421 -22.70 -10.72 -15.73
N ALA A 422 -22.84 -9.81 -14.76
CA ALA A 422 -23.36 -8.48 -15.00
C ALA A 422 -22.53 -7.72 -16.04
N ALA A 423 -21.20 -7.71 -15.89
CA ALA A 423 -20.31 -6.98 -16.79
C ALA A 423 -20.34 -7.52 -18.23
N VAL A 424 -20.43 -8.84 -18.41
CA VAL A 424 -20.51 -9.48 -19.73
C VAL A 424 -21.90 -9.29 -20.34
N ALA A 425 -22.98 -9.42 -19.56
CA ALA A 425 -24.34 -9.17 -20.02
C ALA A 425 -24.55 -7.74 -20.51
N MET A 426 -23.92 -6.76 -19.85
CA MET A 426 -23.99 -5.35 -20.27
C MET A 426 -23.34 -5.09 -21.64
N LYS A 427 -22.36 -5.90 -22.03
CA LYS A 427 -21.53 -5.72 -23.24
C LYS A 427 -21.88 -6.65 -24.40
N ASN A 428 -22.80 -7.59 -24.22
CA ASN A 428 -23.15 -8.60 -25.22
C ASN A 428 -24.67 -8.61 -25.46
N GLU A 429 -25.07 -9.02 -26.65
CA GLU A 429 -26.46 -9.13 -27.08
C GLU A 429 -26.67 -10.45 -27.85
N GLY A 430 -27.92 -10.74 -28.23
CA GLY A 430 -28.26 -11.91 -29.04
C GLY A 430 -27.78 -13.24 -28.44
N THR A 431 -27.16 -14.08 -29.27
CA THR A 431 -26.69 -15.44 -28.90
C THR A 431 -25.73 -15.41 -27.70
N ARG A 432 -24.81 -14.44 -27.63
CA ARG A 432 -23.84 -14.35 -26.54
C ARG A 432 -24.48 -14.02 -25.20
N LEU A 433 -25.50 -13.16 -25.21
CA LEU A 433 -26.31 -12.89 -24.01
C LEU A 433 -27.12 -14.12 -23.61
N ASP A 434 -27.62 -14.89 -24.58
CA ASP A 434 -28.34 -16.14 -24.35
C ASP A 434 -27.46 -17.17 -23.61
N VAL A 435 -26.24 -17.38 -24.09
CA VAL A 435 -25.22 -18.27 -23.50
C VAL A 435 -25.01 -17.96 -22.01
N VAL A 436 -24.74 -16.69 -21.69
CA VAL A 436 -24.49 -16.26 -20.31
C VAL A 436 -25.74 -16.44 -19.44
N THR A 437 -26.90 -16.05 -19.96
CA THR A 437 -28.18 -16.18 -19.23
C THR A 437 -28.48 -17.63 -18.92
N SER A 438 -28.39 -18.52 -19.90
CA SER A 438 -28.72 -19.93 -19.78
C SER A 438 -27.79 -20.65 -18.78
N ALA A 439 -26.51 -20.25 -18.73
CA ALA A 439 -25.53 -20.80 -17.78
C ALA A 439 -25.78 -20.35 -16.32
N PHE A 440 -26.17 -19.09 -16.11
CA PHE A 440 -26.17 -18.47 -14.78
C PHE A 440 -27.53 -18.21 -14.15
N LEU A 441 -28.62 -18.11 -14.92
CA LEU A 441 -29.97 -17.90 -14.38
C LEU A 441 -30.36 -18.93 -13.30
N PRO A 442 -30.02 -20.23 -13.40
CA PRO A 442 -30.27 -21.19 -12.32
C PRO A 442 -29.50 -20.93 -11.03
N LEU A 443 -28.30 -20.36 -11.13
CA LEU A 443 -27.47 -20.02 -9.97
C LEU A 443 -27.97 -18.72 -9.32
N LEU A 444 -28.29 -17.71 -10.13
CA LEU A 444 -28.86 -16.44 -9.67
C LEU A 444 -30.19 -16.68 -8.94
N HIS A 445 -31.13 -17.40 -9.56
CA HIS A 445 -32.43 -17.72 -8.97
C HIS A 445 -32.29 -18.50 -7.65
N ARG A 446 -31.28 -19.36 -7.51
CA ARG A 446 -31.00 -20.04 -6.23
C ARG A 446 -30.67 -19.04 -5.12
N GLU A 447 -29.84 -18.04 -5.39
CA GLU A 447 -29.46 -17.03 -4.38
C GLU A 447 -30.58 -16.03 -4.10
N MET A 448 -31.32 -15.59 -5.13
CA MET A 448 -32.50 -14.73 -4.97
C MET A 448 -33.54 -15.32 -4.00
N THR A 449 -33.69 -16.66 -4.03
CA THR A 449 -34.62 -17.41 -3.16
C THR A 449 -34.06 -17.71 -1.76
N GLY A 450 -32.91 -17.12 -1.38
CA GLY A 450 -32.37 -17.21 -0.03
C GLY A 450 -31.93 -18.62 0.40
N LYS A 451 -31.55 -19.48 -0.55
CA LYS A 451 -31.22 -20.90 -0.26
C LYS A 451 -29.86 -21.12 0.40
N SER A 452 -29.05 -20.08 0.58
CA SER A 452 -27.77 -20.17 1.28
C SER A 452 -27.90 -19.81 2.76
N ALA A 453 -27.06 -20.43 3.59
CA ALA A 453 -27.34 -20.55 5.02
C ALA A 453 -26.80 -19.41 5.89
N LYS A 454 -25.76 -18.69 5.47
CA LYS A 454 -25.05 -17.67 6.26
C LYS A 454 -24.43 -16.57 5.39
N ASN A 455 -24.42 -15.33 5.89
CA ASN A 455 -23.75 -14.16 5.29
C ASN A 455 -24.14 -13.94 3.81
N THR A 456 -25.44 -13.96 3.52
CA THR A 456 -25.99 -13.99 2.15
C THR A 456 -26.70 -12.73 1.71
N GLU A 457 -26.83 -11.71 2.56
CA GLU A 457 -27.56 -10.48 2.18
C GLU A 457 -26.91 -9.81 0.97
N GLU A 458 -25.59 -9.62 0.99
CA GLU A 458 -24.84 -9.07 -0.14
C GLU A 458 -24.96 -9.95 -1.40
N LEU A 459 -24.86 -11.28 -1.23
CA LEU A 459 -24.96 -12.22 -2.35
C LEU A 459 -26.37 -12.24 -2.97
N GLN A 460 -27.41 -12.17 -2.14
CA GLN A 460 -28.80 -12.15 -2.57
C GLN A 460 -29.11 -10.83 -3.29
N GLN A 461 -28.66 -9.71 -2.73
CA GLN A 461 -28.82 -8.40 -3.33
C GLN A 461 -28.14 -8.35 -4.70
N LEU A 462 -26.87 -8.78 -4.78
CA LEU A 462 -26.14 -8.85 -6.06
C LEU A 462 -26.84 -9.78 -7.07
N ALA A 463 -27.38 -10.92 -6.62
CA ALA A 463 -28.10 -11.82 -7.51
C ALA A 463 -29.35 -11.17 -8.09
N ILE A 464 -30.12 -10.42 -7.29
CA ILE A 464 -31.29 -9.66 -7.73
C ILE A 464 -30.87 -8.61 -8.77
N GLU A 465 -29.86 -7.78 -8.46
CA GLU A 465 -29.34 -6.75 -9.36
C GLU A 465 -28.88 -7.33 -10.71
N VAL A 466 -28.14 -8.43 -10.69
CA VAL A 466 -27.69 -9.11 -11.92
C VAL A 466 -28.90 -9.69 -12.68
N GLY A 467 -29.91 -10.18 -11.97
CA GLY A 467 -31.18 -10.60 -12.56
C GLY A 467 -31.89 -9.48 -13.29
N ASP A 468 -31.94 -8.29 -12.69
CA ASP A 468 -32.54 -7.10 -13.29
C ASP A 468 -31.76 -6.60 -14.50
N VAL A 469 -30.42 -6.68 -14.48
CA VAL A 469 -29.57 -6.42 -15.66
C VAL A 469 -29.92 -7.37 -16.81
N LEU A 470 -30.03 -8.67 -16.54
CA LEU A 470 -30.43 -9.66 -17.55
C LEU A 470 -31.85 -9.40 -18.07
N LYS A 471 -32.79 -9.06 -17.17
CA LYS A 471 -34.17 -8.72 -17.53
C LYS A 471 -34.22 -7.51 -18.44
N SER A 472 -33.49 -6.45 -18.11
CA SER A 472 -33.41 -5.23 -18.91
C SER A 472 -32.81 -5.48 -20.30
N LYS A 473 -31.80 -6.36 -20.41
CA LYS A 473 -31.12 -6.64 -21.68
C LYS A 473 -31.89 -7.62 -22.58
N LEU A 474 -32.59 -8.60 -22.02
CA LEU A 474 -33.37 -9.60 -22.78
C LEU A 474 -34.79 -9.16 -23.12
N GLY A 475 -35.31 -8.15 -22.41
CA GLY A 475 -36.72 -7.82 -22.39
C GLY A 475 -37.51 -8.67 -21.38
N GLU A 476 -38.58 -8.09 -20.85
CA GLU A 476 -39.33 -8.68 -19.74
C GLU A 476 -39.94 -10.05 -20.08
N GLU A 477 -40.50 -10.19 -21.29
CA GLU A 477 -41.18 -11.40 -21.74
C GLU A 477 -40.21 -12.58 -21.88
N THR A 478 -39.10 -12.39 -22.61
CA THR A 478 -38.07 -13.41 -22.80
C THR A 478 -37.45 -13.84 -21.47
N TYR A 479 -37.17 -12.87 -20.59
CA TYR A 479 -36.64 -13.16 -19.27
C TYR A 479 -37.63 -13.95 -18.42
N ALA A 480 -38.90 -13.55 -18.37
CA ALA A 480 -39.94 -14.24 -17.62
C ALA A 480 -40.11 -15.69 -18.08
N LYS A 481 -40.10 -15.93 -19.40
CA LYS A 481 -40.15 -17.28 -19.97
C LYS A 481 -38.97 -18.14 -19.51
N LYS A 482 -37.74 -17.64 -19.64
CA LYS A 482 -36.53 -18.35 -19.19
C LYS A 482 -36.51 -18.59 -17.68
N LEU A 483 -37.00 -17.63 -16.89
CA LEU A 483 -37.11 -17.77 -15.44
C LEU A 483 -38.12 -18.85 -15.05
N ALA A 484 -39.27 -18.91 -15.72
CA ALA A 484 -40.28 -19.94 -15.50
C ALA A 484 -39.76 -21.34 -15.85
N GLU A 485 -39.04 -21.49 -16.96
CA GLU A 485 -38.38 -22.74 -17.36
C GLU A 485 -37.33 -23.19 -16.33
N CYS A 486 -36.54 -22.22 -15.82
CA CYS A 486 -35.57 -22.45 -14.77
C CYS A 486 -36.24 -22.91 -13.46
N GLN A 487 -37.33 -22.26 -13.04
CA GLN A 487 -38.12 -22.63 -11.87
C GLN A 487 -38.70 -24.04 -11.99
N LYS A 488 -39.32 -24.35 -13.13
CA LYS A 488 -39.86 -25.69 -13.43
C LYS A 488 -38.78 -26.76 -13.34
N SER A 489 -37.61 -26.49 -13.94
CA SER A 489 -36.46 -27.40 -13.90
C SER A 489 -35.88 -27.58 -12.48
N ALA A 490 -35.85 -26.52 -11.68
CA ALA A 490 -35.41 -26.58 -10.29
C ALA A 490 -36.36 -27.42 -9.43
N ASN A 491 -37.68 -27.24 -9.59
CA ASN A 491 -38.70 -27.99 -8.87
C ASN A 491 -38.66 -29.48 -9.27
N ALA A 492 -38.55 -29.78 -10.56
CA ALA A 492 -38.39 -31.16 -11.05
C ALA A 492 -37.16 -31.85 -10.46
N LYS A 493 -36.02 -31.15 -10.33
CA LYS A 493 -34.82 -31.67 -9.66
C LYS A 493 -35.03 -31.92 -8.18
N VAL A 494 -35.78 -31.07 -7.48
CA VAL A 494 -36.15 -31.28 -6.07
C VAL A 494 -37.03 -32.51 -5.92
N ASP A 495 -38.04 -32.66 -6.75
CA ASP A 495 -38.96 -33.80 -6.69
C ASP A 495 -38.26 -35.11 -7.06
N LEU A 496 -37.38 -35.10 -8.06
CA LEU A 496 -36.53 -36.25 -8.39
C LEU A 496 -35.63 -36.65 -7.21
N ARG A 497 -35.04 -35.67 -6.50
CA ARG A 497 -34.25 -35.96 -5.29
C ARG A 497 -35.09 -36.57 -4.19
N LYS A 498 -36.33 -36.09 -3.97
CA LYS A 498 -37.27 -36.68 -2.99
C LYS A 498 -37.64 -38.12 -3.37
N ARG A 499 -37.94 -38.38 -4.65
CA ARG A 499 -38.24 -39.73 -5.17
C ARG A 499 -37.07 -40.70 -4.98
N LYS A 500 -35.87 -40.33 -5.44
CA LYS A 500 -34.66 -41.14 -5.23
C LYS A 500 -34.36 -41.40 -3.75
N LEU A 501 -34.63 -40.42 -2.89
CA LEU A 501 -34.47 -40.56 -1.45
C LEU A 501 -35.46 -41.57 -0.87
N ALA A 502 -36.72 -41.54 -1.33
CA ALA A 502 -37.77 -42.46 -0.92
C ALA A 502 -37.48 -43.89 -1.42
N GLU A 503 -37.07 -44.03 -2.68
CA GLU A 503 -36.61 -45.29 -3.26
C GLU A 503 -35.42 -45.87 -2.49
N GLU A 504 -34.40 -45.06 -2.19
CA GLU A 504 -33.24 -45.50 -1.40
C GLU A 504 -33.63 -45.90 0.03
N THR A 505 -34.61 -45.22 0.65
CA THR A 505 -35.08 -45.61 2.00
C THR A 505 -35.78 -46.94 2.01
N VAL A 506 -36.45 -47.32 0.92
CA VAL A 506 -37.10 -48.62 0.75
C VAL A 506 -36.07 -49.69 0.38
N ALA A 507 -35.15 -49.37 -0.54
CA ALA A 507 -34.14 -50.31 -1.04
C ALA A 507 -32.98 -50.58 -0.06
N ASN A 508 -32.63 -49.62 0.81
CA ASN A 508 -31.57 -49.78 1.81
C ASN A 508 -31.92 -49.07 3.15
N PRO A 509 -32.70 -49.75 4.03
CA PRO A 509 -33.11 -49.22 5.32
C PRO A 509 -31.95 -48.87 6.27
N GLN A 510 -30.83 -49.62 6.21
CA GLN A 510 -29.66 -49.42 7.08
C GLN A 510 -28.96 -48.08 6.77
N LYS A 511 -28.75 -47.77 5.48
CA LYS A 511 -28.16 -46.49 5.05
C LYS A 511 -29.07 -45.30 5.38
N ALA A 512 -30.38 -45.48 5.27
CA ALA A 512 -31.37 -44.48 5.69
C ALA A 512 -31.34 -44.20 7.19
N ALA A 513 -31.23 -45.25 8.03
CA ALA A 513 -31.09 -45.13 9.47
C ALA A 513 -29.80 -44.39 9.87
N LEU A 514 -28.65 -44.73 9.26
CA LEU A 514 -27.37 -44.05 9.49
C LEU A 514 -27.45 -42.55 9.13
N ARG A 515 -28.10 -42.22 8.01
CA ARG A 515 -28.34 -40.82 7.63
C ARG A 515 -29.23 -40.09 8.65
N LYS A 516 -30.27 -40.75 9.18
CA LYS A 516 -31.15 -40.18 10.22
C LYS A 516 -30.37 -39.92 11.51
N GLN A 517 -29.50 -40.85 11.93
CA GLN A 517 -28.61 -40.66 13.08
C GLN A 517 -27.65 -39.47 12.86
N ARG A 518 -27.01 -39.36 11.69
CA ARG A 518 -26.14 -38.21 11.34
C ARG A 518 -26.89 -36.88 11.39
N LYS A 519 -28.13 -36.82 10.88
CA LYS A 519 -28.97 -35.62 10.96
C LYS A 519 -29.33 -35.26 12.40
N GLN A 520 -29.65 -36.24 13.23
CA GLN A 520 -29.95 -36.03 14.65
C GLN A 520 -28.73 -35.48 15.39
N ALA A 521 -27.54 -36.06 15.16
CA ALA A 521 -26.27 -35.59 15.72
C ALA A 521 -25.92 -34.15 15.29
N ALA A 522 -26.13 -33.82 14.01
CA ALA A 522 -25.95 -32.46 13.49
C ALA A 522 -26.94 -31.46 14.13
N LYS A 523 -28.19 -31.86 14.38
CA LYS A 523 -29.21 -31.03 15.04
C LYS A 523 -28.86 -30.78 16.50
N VAL A 524 -28.37 -31.80 17.22
CA VAL A 524 -27.90 -31.67 18.61
C VAL A 524 -26.70 -30.73 18.70
N THR A 525 -25.69 -30.89 17.83
CA THR A 525 -24.52 -29.99 17.81
C THR A 525 -24.88 -28.56 17.42
N ALA A 526 -25.79 -28.35 16.47
CA ALA A 526 -26.31 -27.02 16.14
C ALA A 526 -27.06 -26.38 17.31
N LYS A 527 -27.89 -27.15 18.03
CA LYS A 527 -28.60 -26.67 19.23
C LYS A 527 -27.62 -26.31 20.35
N LYS A 528 -26.57 -27.11 20.58
CA LYS A 528 -25.48 -26.79 21.52
C LYS A 528 -24.75 -25.50 21.14
N ARG A 529 -24.44 -25.29 19.85
CA ARG A 529 -23.80 -24.05 19.35
C ARG A 529 -24.69 -22.82 19.53
N LYS A 530 -26.00 -22.94 19.31
CA LYS A 530 -26.97 -21.85 19.52
C LYS A 530 -27.07 -21.47 21.00
N ILE A 531 -27.22 -22.46 21.89
CA ILE A 531 -27.23 -22.24 23.35
C ILE A 531 -25.94 -21.58 23.83
N ALA A 532 -24.79 -21.96 23.26
CA ALA A 532 -23.49 -21.37 23.59
C ALA A 532 -23.31 -19.92 23.07
N ALA A 533 -24.00 -19.55 21.98
CA ALA A 533 -24.03 -18.19 21.47
C ALA A 533 -24.96 -17.29 22.29
N ASP A 534 -26.12 -17.81 22.71
CA ASP A 534 -27.12 -17.08 23.50
C ASP A 534 -26.71 -16.91 24.98
N HIS A 535 -25.80 -17.74 25.50
CA HIS A 535 -25.28 -17.67 26.88
C HIS A 535 -23.74 -17.71 26.96
N PRO A 536 -23.04 -16.60 26.63
CA PRO A 536 -21.58 -16.54 26.62
C PRO A 536 -20.93 -16.84 27.99
N TYR A 537 -21.63 -16.59 29.11
CA TYR A 537 -21.14 -16.87 30.46
C TYR A 537 -21.02 -18.38 30.79
N ARG A 538 -21.86 -19.23 30.19
CA ARG A 538 -21.76 -20.70 30.33
C ARG A 538 -20.56 -21.28 29.58
N LYS A 539 -20.11 -20.63 28.51
CA LYS A 539 -18.95 -21.05 27.73
C LYS A 539 -17.64 -20.88 28.53
N ARG A 540 -17.52 -19.79 29.29
CA ARG A 540 -16.40 -19.58 30.23
C ARG A 540 -16.43 -20.55 31.41
N LYS A 541 -17.61 -20.87 31.96
CA LYS A 541 -17.75 -21.82 33.08
C LYS A 541 -17.48 -23.27 32.67
N ILE A 542 -17.84 -23.68 31.44
CA ILE A 542 -17.52 -25.03 30.92
C ILE A 542 -16.03 -25.13 30.59
N ALA A 543 -15.43 -24.10 29.96
CA ALA A 543 -13.99 -24.08 29.71
C ALA A 543 -13.15 -24.06 31.01
N SER A 544 -13.63 -23.39 32.08
CA SER A 544 -12.97 -23.42 33.39
C SER A 544 -13.15 -24.74 34.13
N LEU A 545 -14.22 -25.51 33.84
CA LEU A 545 -14.45 -26.84 34.43
C LEU A 545 -13.65 -27.91 33.68
N GLU A 546 -13.51 -27.80 32.36
CA GLU A 546 -12.68 -28.71 31.55
C GLU A 546 -11.18 -28.53 31.84
N ASN A 547 -10.71 -27.30 32.07
CA ASN A 547 -9.33 -27.05 32.52
C ASN A 547 -9.06 -27.52 33.96
N ASN A 548 -10.07 -27.62 34.82
CA ASN A 548 -9.91 -28.13 36.20
C ASN A 548 -9.93 -29.66 36.28
N THR A 549 -10.26 -30.37 35.20
CA THR A 549 -10.25 -31.84 35.14
C THR A 549 -8.94 -32.44 34.61
N GLU A 550 -8.01 -31.63 34.10
CA GLU A 550 -6.67 -32.10 33.69
C GLU A 550 -5.63 -32.05 34.83
N ASP A 551 -5.95 -31.44 35.99
CA ASP A 551 -5.03 -31.29 37.14
C ASP A 551 -5.13 -32.41 38.20
N TYR A 552 -5.93 -33.45 37.98
CA TYR A 552 -6.01 -34.63 38.87
C TYR A 552 -5.79 -35.94 38.10
N SER A 553 -4.65 -36.04 37.42
CA SER A 553 -4.09 -37.32 36.97
C SER A 553 -2.57 -37.29 37.09
N ILE A 554 -2.10 -37.17 38.34
CA ILE A 554 -0.77 -37.62 38.77
C ILE A 554 -0.95 -38.32 40.12
N GLU A 555 -1.01 -39.65 40.06
CA GLU A 555 -0.13 -40.56 40.81
C GLU A 555 -0.18 -41.95 40.16
#